data_AF-A0A537WVN6-F1
#
_entry.id   AF-A0A537WVN6-F1
#
_cell.length_a   1.000
_cell.length_b   1.000
_cell.length_c   1.000
_cell.angle_alpha   90.00
_cell.angle_beta   90.00
_cell.angle_gamma   90.00
#
_symmetry.space_group_name_H-M   'P 1'
#
loop_
_entity.id
_entity.type
_entity.pdbx_description
1 polymer ?
#
loop_
_entity_poly.entity_id
_entity_poly.type
_entity_poly.pdbx_seq_one_letter_code
_entity_poly.pdbx_strand_id
1 'polypeptide(L)'
;MIVEFIGCSGAGKTSLAKEVRRRSHASRRAILSVDLVHDRAGLRWMTDPSTINLAADVISFPSFVRAYGRDGAFVRFAFDRLRRYAPSTFAKYNYRLNIVRKVGVHELARRASDRRTVLVDEGVLLSAYQLFVYSDAPYGDVDLDRFARLVPMPDRVVYVRAPLDLLVERAIRRPDPRRELAGRSRNQVADRLARAVELFERLAAREPVRDRLLTVEITHDSPEGFEEGVHRVLAGTGIGAAETPPKQVRSIAFVGSEASGKSTILNEVEAWLGRDHQVRRIHAGKPPSTWVTFLPHVLLPAFRTLFPEQRLLRVEAKMEEDPPTRGSYPLLFAFRSVMLAYERRALILGALERSSRGTIVLSDRYPSGTGGAPDGPQLGHLPLPPGRRSARRVLTAVEGRLYRDIPAPDIVFHLSAPLEVTLARNAHRQKREPEGYVRLRHAISADLRFDGSVIHRIDTDRAFESVVIEIKDAIREAIDGSDPSPP
;
A
#
# COMPACT_ATOMS: atom_id res chain seq x y z
N MET A 1 13.58 5.28 -12.51
CA MET A 1 14.89 4.80 -11.99
C MET A 1 14.68 3.73 -10.92
N ILE A 2 15.51 2.69 -10.89
CA ILE A 2 15.59 1.63 -9.88
C ILE A 2 16.92 1.77 -9.14
N VAL A 3 16.85 1.87 -7.81
CA VAL A 3 18.02 1.92 -6.91
C VAL A 3 18.00 0.69 -6.03
N GLU A 4 18.96 -0.22 -6.18
CA GLU A 4 19.06 -1.42 -5.35
C GLU A 4 20.11 -1.24 -4.24
N PHE A 5 19.72 -1.47 -2.99
CA PHE A 5 20.62 -1.48 -1.84
C PHE A 5 21.16 -2.90 -1.63
N ILE A 6 22.48 -3.05 -1.71
CA ILE A 6 23.20 -4.32 -1.47
C ILE A 6 24.13 -4.24 -0.27
N GLY A 7 24.60 -5.40 0.20
CA GLY A 7 25.49 -5.53 1.35
C GLY A 7 25.03 -6.57 2.37
N CYS A 8 25.89 -6.80 3.37
CA CYS A 8 25.73 -7.88 4.34
C CYS A 8 24.47 -7.75 5.21
N SER A 9 24.01 -8.89 5.76
CA SER A 9 22.93 -8.87 6.75
C SER A 9 23.38 -8.04 7.96
N GLY A 10 22.55 -7.10 8.42
CA GLY A 10 22.93 -6.19 9.51
C GLY A 10 23.62 -4.89 9.06
N ALA A 11 23.92 -4.71 7.77
CA ALA A 11 24.59 -3.49 7.29
C ALA A 11 23.73 -2.21 7.35
N GLY A 12 22.41 -2.30 7.53
CA GLY A 12 21.52 -1.13 7.60
C GLY A 12 20.77 -0.77 6.31
N LYS A 13 20.86 -1.60 5.26
CA LYS A 13 20.20 -1.41 3.94
C LYS A 13 18.74 -0.96 4.01
N THR A 14 17.90 -1.74 4.71
CA THR A 14 16.46 -1.47 4.83
C THR A 14 16.17 -0.17 5.57
N SER A 15 16.95 0.13 6.62
CA SER A 15 16.82 1.39 7.36
C SER A 15 17.18 2.58 6.48
N LEU A 16 18.29 2.49 5.75
CA LEU A 16 18.75 3.53 4.83
C LEU A 16 17.74 3.75 3.70
N ALA A 17 17.22 2.69 3.08
CA ALA A 17 16.21 2.78 2.02
C ALA A 17 14.91 3.44 2.51
N LYS A 18 14.44 3.11 3.73
CA LYS A 18 13.26 3.74 4.34
C LYS A 18 13.48 5.22 4.62
N GLU A 19 14.66 5.59 5.08
CA GLU A 19 15.00 6.98 5.40
C GLU A 19 15.13 7.83 4.13
N VAL A 20 15.80 7.29 3.11
CA VAL A 20 15.87 7.92 1.77
C VAL A 20 14.46 8.11 1.20
N ARG A 21 13.57 7.12 1.34
CA ARG A 21 12.15 7.28 0.95
C ARG A 21 11.50 8.43 1.71
N ARG A 22 11.69 8.50 3.03
CA ARG A 22 11.08 9.53 3.91
C ARG A 22 11.48 10.94 3.49
N ARG A 23 12.74 11.14 3.07
CA ARG A 23 13.28 12.46 2.68
C ARG A 23 13.14 12.79 1.19
N SER A 24 12.77 11.81 0.36
CA SER A 24 12.59 12.01 -1.08
C SER A 24 11.35 12.86 -1.40
N HIS A 25 11.54 13.92 -2.20
CA HIS A 25 10.47 14.85 -2.56
C HIS A 25 9.45 14.35 -3.59
N ALA A 26 8.36 15.11 -3.70
CA ALA A 26 7.31 14.97 -4.72
C ALA A 26 7.79 15.17 -6.17
N SER A 27 9.06 15.48 -6.41
CA SER A 27 9.64 15.65 -7.75
C SER A 27 9.92 14.32 -8.45
N ARG A 28 10.15 13.21 -7.73
CA ARG A 28 10.20 11.83 -8.29
C ARG A 28 9.79 10.79 -7.25
N ARG A 29 8.53 10.84 -6.78
CA ARG A 29 7.88 9.93 -5.80
C ARG A 29 8.66 8.62 -5.57
N ALA A 30 9.62 8.61 -4.63
CA ALA A 30 10.39 7.40 -4.38
C ALA A 30 9.51 6.42 -3.60
N ILE A 31 9.51 5.17 -4.02
CA ILE A 31 8.69 4.10 -3.41
C ILE A 31 9.59 2.92 -3.09
N LEU A 32 9.30 2.18 -2.01
CA LEU A 32 10.01 0.93 -1.77
C LEU A 32 9.46 -0.16 -2.69
N SER A 33 10.29 -1.13 -3.07
CA SER A 33 9.87 -2.30 -3.84
C SER A 33 8.78 -3.11 -3.13
N VAL A 34 8.82 -3.15 -1.79
CA VAL A 34 7.77 -3.75 -0.97
C VAL A 34 6.44 -3.03 -1.19
N ASP A 35 6.45 -1.70 -1.31
CA ASP A 35 5.24 -0.91 -1.57
C ASP A 35 4.65 -1.24 -2.95
N LEU A 36 5.45 -1.61 -3.97
CA LEU A 36 4.93 -2.05 -5.27
C LEU A 36 4.06 -3.31 -5.20
N VAL A 37 4.38 -4.20 -4.27
CA VAL A 37 3.63 -5.44 -4.02
C VAL A 37 2.46 -5.16 -3.09
N HIS A 38 2.69 -4.39 -2.02
CA HIS A 38 1.68 -4.07 -1.02
C HIS A 38 0.60 -3.11 -1.53
N ASP A 39 0.93 -2.17 -2.43
CA ASP A 39 0.00 -1.16 -2.94
C ASP A 39 -0.88 -1.70 -4.07
N ARG A 40 -0.43 -2.73 -4.79
CA ARG A 40 -1.24 -3.41 -5.83
C ARG A 40 -2.28 -4.39 -5.29
N ALA A 41 -2.26 -4.65 -3.98
CA ALA A 41 -3.17 -5.62 -3.37
C ALA A 41 -3.72 -5.19 -2.00
N GLY A 42 -3.40 -3.97 -1.54
CA GLY A 42 -3.79 -3.44 -0.21
C GLY A 42 -3.46 -4.39 0.93
N LEU A 43 -2.42 -5.19 0.74
CA LEU A 43 -1.90 -6.17 1.68
C LEU A 43 -1.03 -5.54 2.76
N ARG A 44 -1.10 -4.22 2.94
CA ARG A 44 -0.45 -3.52 4.06
C ARG A 44 -0.90 -4.03 5.43
N TRP A 45 -1.98 -4.81 5.49
CA TRP A 45 -2.49 -5.49 6.70
C TRP A 45 -1.74 -6.77 7.07
N MET A 46 -1.03 -7.40 6.14
CA MET A 46 -0.17 -8.52 6.46
C MET A 46 1.02 -7.98 7.26
N THR A 47 1.01 -8.21 8.56
CA THR A 47 2.13 -7.85 9.47
C THR A 47 3.12 -8.98 9.62
N ASP A 48 2.67 -10.22 9.36
CA ASP A 48 3.52 -11.40 9.43
C ASP A 48 4.42 -11.51 8.18
N PRO A 49 5.76 -11.55 8.35
CA PRO A 49 6.70 -11.60 7.25
C PRO A 49 6.49 -12.80 6.31
N SER A 50 6.05 -13.95 6.82
CA SER A 50 5.84 -15.16 6.01
C SER A 50 4.66 -15.01 5.07
N THR A 51 3.58 -14.40 5.56
CA THR A 51 2.36 -14.14 4.80
C THR A 51 2.61 -13.08 3.71
N ILE A 52 3.39 -12.04 4.03
CA ILE A 52 3.83 -11.03 3.05
C ILE A 52 4.64 -11.69 1.93
N ASN A 53 5.59 -12.54 2.29
CA ASN A 53 6.44 -13.25 1.33
C ASN A 53 5.60 -14.14 0.39
N LEU A 54 4.65 -14.89 0.93
CA LEU A 54 3.77 -15.75 0.12
C LEU A 54 2.90 -14.93 -0.84
N ALA A 55 2.32 -13.84 -0.36
CA ALA A 55 1.52 -12.97 -1.22
C ALA A 55 2.37 -12.28 -2.30
N ALA A 56 3.59 -11.88 -1.95
CA ALA A 56 4.55 -11.35 -2.90
C ALA A 56 4.94 -12.40 -3.96
N ASP A 57 5.09 -13.67 -3.61
CA ASP A 57 5.35 -14.75 -4.56
C ASP A 57 4.19 -14.87 -5.58
N VAL A 58 2.94 -14.84 -5.12
CA VAL A 58 1.75 -14.92 -5.99
C VAL A 58 1.60 -13.67 -6.87
N ILE A 59 1.74 -12.47 -6.31
CA ILE A 59 1.54 -11.20 -7.01
C ILE A 59 2.62 -10.95 -8.05
N SER A 60 3.87 -11.33 -7.75
CA SER A 60 5.00 -11.12 -8.65
C SER A 60 5.04 -12.14 -9.80
N PHE A 61 4.39 -13.30 -9.66
CA PHE A 61 4.45 -14.38 -10.65
C PHE A 61 4.03 -13.99 -12.07
N PRO A 62 2.90 -13.27 -12.32
CA PRO A 62 2.56 -12.82 -13.67
C PRO A 62 3.59 -11.86 -14.29
N SER A 63 4.31 -11.10 -13.46
CA SER A 63 5.38 -10.22 -13.91
C SER A 63 6.65 -11.01 -14.20
N PHE A 64 6.93 -12.05 -13.41
CA PHE A 64 7.99 -13.01 -13.68
C PHE A 64 7.81 -13.71 -15.03
N VAL A 65 6.61 -14.23 -15.33
CA VAL A 65 6.34 -14.92 -16.61
C VAL A 65 6.66 -14.00 -17.79
N ARG A 66 6.31 -12.71 -17.69
CA ARG A 66 6.63 -11.72 -18.73
C ARG A 66 8.13 -11.38 -18.78
N ALA A 67 8.79 -11.32 -17.63
CA ALA A 67 10.23 -11.04 -17.55
C ALA A 67 11.09 -12.22 -18.03
N TYR A 68 10.58 -13.45 -17.96
CA TYR A 68 11.33 -14.66 -18.27
C TYR A 68 11.91 -14.67 -19.69
N GLY A 69 11.21 -14.08 -20.66
CA GLY A 69 11.74 -13.94 -22.03
C GLY A 69 13.05 -13.14 -22.09
N ARG A 70 13.19 -12.10 -21.26
CA ARG A 70 14.39 -11.26 -21.17
C ARG A 70 15.43 -11.83 -20.20
N ASP A 71 14.98 -12.20 -19.00
CA ASP A 71 15.86 -12.54 -17.87
C ASP A 71 16.06 -14.06 -17.71
N GLY A 72 15.58 -14.87 -18.66
CA GLY A 72 15.59 -16.33 -18.58
C GLY A 72 16.98 -16.96 -18.54
N ALA A 73 18.01 -16.29 -19.08
CA ALA A 73 19.40 -16.75 -18.97
C ALA A 73 19.89 -16.69 -17.51
N PHE A 74 19.56 -15.62 -16.79
CA PHE A 74 19.81 -15.51 -15.35
C PHE A 74 19.04 -16.55 -14.54
N VAL A 75 17.74 -16.70 -14.82
CA VAL A 75 16.90 -17.67 -14.11
C VAL A 75 17.45 -19.10 -14.25
N ARG A 76 17.85 -19.49 -15.47
CA ARG A 76 18.48 -20.80 -15.72
C ARG A 76 19.80 -20.95 -14.97
N PHE A 77 20.66 -19.93 -14.99
CA PHE A 77 21.91 -19.94 -14.22
C PHE A 77 21.66 -20.13 -12.73
N ALA A 78 20.77 -19.33 -12.13
CA ALA A 78 20.42 -19.40 -10.72
C ALA A 78 19.81 -20.76 -10.36
N PHE A 79 18.88 -21.29 -11.18
CA PHE A 79 18.22 -22.57 -10.93
C PHE A 79 19.15 -23.76 -11.05
N ASP A 80 20.09 -23.73 -11.99
CA ASP A 80 21.11 -24.76 -12.14
C ASP A 80 22.06 -24.74 -10.94
N ARG A 81 22.51 -23.56 -10.50
CA ARG A 81 23.36 -23.42 -9.32
C ARG A 81 22.65 -23.94 -8.06
N LEU A 82 21.39 -23.55 -7.85
CA LEU A 82 20.57 -24.05 -6.73
C LEU A 82 20.28 -25.55 -6.83
N ARG A 83 20.17 -26.11 -8.04
CA ARG A 83 19.98 -27.56 -8.23
C ARG A 83 21.20 -28.33 -7.72
N ARG A 84 22.40 -27.82 -7.97
CA ARG A 84 23.67 -28.49 -7.66
C ARG A 84 24.15 -28.24 -6.23
N TYR A 85 23.91 -27.05 -5.69
CA TYR A 85 24.63 -26.57 -4.50
C TYR A 85 23.76 -26.04 -3.37
N ALA A 86 22.43 -26.12 -3.47
CA ALA A 86 21.58 -25.75 -2.35
C ALA A 86 21.83 -26.70 -1.15
N PRO A 87 21.87 -26.19 0.09
CA PRO A 87 22.24 -26.97 1.27
C PRO A 87 21.20 -28.03 1.66
N SER A 88 19.97 -27.93 1.12
CA SER A 88 18.93 -28.94 1.30
C SER A 88 17.88 -28.85 0.20
N THR A 89 17.07 -29.90 0.06
CA THR A 89 15.91 -29.92 -0.85
C THR A 89 14.93 -28.80 -0.52
N PHE A 90 14.69 -28.52 0.76
CA PHE A 90 13.85 -27.40 1.19
C PHE A 90 14.45 -26.05 0.75
N ALA A 91 15.73 -25.82 1.01
CA ALA A 91 16.42 -24.59 0.62
C ALA A 91 16.40 -24.38 -0.90
N LYS A 92 16.58 -25.46 -1.68
CA LYS A 92 16.47 -25.44 -3.14
C LYS A 92 15.15 -24.88 -3.62
N TYR A 93 14.02 -25.35 -3.10
CA TYR A 93 12.70 -24.86 -3.50
C TYR A 93 12.46 -23.42 -3.02
N ASN A 94 12.78 -23.12 -1.76
CA ASN A 94 12.60 -21.79 -1.19
C ASN A 94 13.42 -20.72 -1.93
N TYR A 95 14.68 -21.00 -2.24
CA TYR A 95 15.53 -20.06 -2.99
C TYR A 95 15.10 -19.93 -4.45
N ARG A 96 14.57 -20.98 -5.09
CA ARG A 96 13.98 -20.87 -6.43
C ARG A 96 12.76 -19.94 -6.42
N LEU A 97 11.86 -20.10 -5.46
CA LEU A 97 10.71 -19.20 -5.29
C LEU A 97 11.18 -17.76 -5.02
N ASN A 98 12.23 -17.58 -4.22
CA ASN A 98 12.83 -16.26 -3.97
C ASN A 98 13.37 -15.61 -5.26
N ILE A 99 14.03 -16.38 -6.14
CA ILE A 99 14.50 -15.90 -7.45
C ILE A 99 13.31 -15.49 -8.33
N VAL A 100 12.27 -16.32 -8.42
CA VAL A 100 11.04 -16.01 -9.16
C VAL A 100 10.44 -14.70 -8.67
N ARG A 101 10.30 -14.54 -7.35
CA ARG A 101 9.78 -13.32 -6.74
C ARG A 101 10.64 -12.11 -7.08
N LYS A 102 11.96 -12.20 -6.89
CA LYS A 102 12.89 -11.09 -7.15
C LYS A 102 12.84 -10.61 -8.59
N VAL A 103 12.86 -11.54 -9.55
CA VAL A 103 12.75 -11.20 -10.99
C VAL A 103 11.38 -10.61 -11.30
N GLY A 104 10.30 -11.15 -10.73
CA GLY A 104 8.95 -10.59 -10.88
C GLY A 104 8.80 -9.18 -10.30
N VAL A 105 9.35 -8.93 -9.12
CA VAL A 105 9.38 -7.61 -8.47
C VAL A 105 10.28 -6.63 -9.23
N HIS A 106 11.40 -7.09 -9.79
CA HIS A 106 12.24 -6.26 -10.65
C HIS A 106 11.50 -5.81 -11.92
N GLU A 107 10.72 -6.69 -12.55
CA GLU A 107 9.88 -6.29 -13.70
C GLU A 107 8.76 -5.33 -13.29
N LEU A 108 8.18 -5.48 -12.09
CA LEU A 108 7.26 -4.49 -11.53
C LEU A 108 7.94 -3.14 -11.31
N ALA A 109 9.14 -3.15 -10.74
CA ALA A 109 9.95 -1.97 -10.50
C ALA A 109 10.28 -1.27 -11.82
N ARG A 110 10.73 -2.00 -12.84
CA ARG A 110 11.02 -1.47 -14.17
C ARG A 110 9.85 -0.69 -14.76
N ARG A 111 8.64 -1.25 -14.73
CA ARG A 111 7.42 -0.57 -15.22
C ARG A 111 7.01 0.64 -14.39
N ALA A 112 7.29 0.61 -13.08
CA ALA A 112 7.03 1.76 -12.22
C ALA A 112 8.11 2.86 -12.37
N SER A 113 9.31 2.45 -12.78
CA SER A 113 10.49 3.30 -12.85
C SER A 113 10.40 4.40 -13.92
N ASP A 114 9.50 4.24 -14.89
CA ASP A 114 9.19 5.25 -15.92
C ASP A 114 8.60 6.54 -15.32
N ARG A 115 8.00 6.46 -14.13
CA ARG A 115 7.30 7.58 -13.47
C ARG A 115 7.78 7.87 -12.05
N ARG A 116 8.57 6.97 -11.46
CA ARG A 116 8.95 6.97 -10.05
C ARG A 116 10.38 6.49 -9.86
N THR A 117 10.97 6.81 -8.71
CA THR A 117 12.19 6.14 -8.26
C THR A 117 11.82 4.94 -7.40
N VAL A 118 12.30 3.75 -7.72
CA VAL A 118 12.01 2.53 -6.93
C VAL A 118 13.24 2.16 -6.13
N LEU A 119 13.11 2.21 -4.80
CA LEU A 119 14.14 1.82 -3.85
C LEU A 119 13.95 0.33 -3.50
N VAL A 120 14.96 -0.49 -3.74
CA VAL A 120 14.89 -1.95 -3.61
C VAL A 120 15.92 -2.41 -2.59
N ASP A 121 15.50 -2.96 -1.44
CA ASP A 121 16.42 -3.48 -0.42
C ASP A 121 16.58 -5.01 -0.44
N GLU A 122 15.73 -5.71 -1.19
CA GLU A 122 15.82 -7.16 -1.47
C GLU A 122 15.74 -7.48 -2.97
N GLY A 123 16.59 -6.85 -3.78
CA GLY A 123 16.55 -7.00 -5.24
C GLY A 123 17.25 -8.24 -5.79
N VAL A 124 17.40 -8.28 -7.11
CA VAL A 124 17.92 -9.45 -7.83
C VAL A 124 19.42 -9.58 -7.63
N LEU A 125 20.16 -8.48 -7.51
CA LEU A 125 21.60 -8.49 -7.23
C LEU A 125 21.87 -9.09 -5.84
N LEU A 126 21.01 -8.81 -4.86
CA LEU A 126 21.08 -9.42 -3.52
C LEU A 126 20.84 -10.95 -3.53
N SER A 127 20.33 -11.54 -4.62
CA SER A 127 20.24 -13.01 -4.75
C SER A 127 21.60 -13.71 -4.75
N ALA A 128 22.70 -12.99 -5.04
CA ALA A 128 24.07 -13.48 -4.90
C ALA A 128 24.31 -14.11 -3.53
N TYR A 129 23.69 -13.55 -2.48
CA TYR A 129 23.80 -14.06 -1.11
C TYR A 129 23.35 -15.53 -0.99
N GLN A 130 22.22 -15.88 -1.60
CA GLN A 130 21.66 -17.23 -1.57
C GLN A 130 22.40 -18.19 -2.51
N LEU A 131 22.93 -17.66 -3.62
CA LEU A 131 23.61 -18.43 -4.66
C LEU A 131 25.08 -18.76 -4.34
N PHE A 132 25.72 -17.95 -3.49
CA PHE A 132 27.17 -18.02 -3.24
C PHE A 132 27.55 -18.09 -1.76
N VAL A 133 26.80 -17.46 -0.85
CA VAL A 133 27.13 -17.49 0.60
C VAL A 133 26.45 -18.65 1.32
N TYR A 134 25.15 -18.84 1.08
CA TYR A 134 24.37 -19.89 1.75
C TYR A 134 24.51 -21.27 1.12
N SER A 135 25.05 -21.36 -0.09
CA SER A 135 25.54 -22.62 -0.64
C SER A 135 26.93 -22.90 -0.06
N ASP A 136 27.16 -24.11 0.45
CA ASP A 136 28.51 -24.52 0.92
C ASP A 136 29.48 -24.77 -0.25
N ALA A 137 29.03 -24.60 -1.50
CA ALA A 137 29.87 -24.73 -2.68
C ALA A 137 30.83 -23.56 -2.87
N PRO A 138 32.08 -23.82 -3.32
CA PRO A 138 33.01 -22.77 -3.71
C PRO A 138 32.47 -21.99 -4.92
N TYR A 139 32.94 -20.76 -5.06
CA TYR A 139 32.68 -19.92 -6.22
C TYR A 139 33.94 -19.15 -6.60
N GLY A 140 34.17 -19.01 -7.90
CA GLY A 140 35.32 -18.29 -8.46
C GLY A 140 34.91 -17.04 -9.22
N ASP A 141 35.89 -16.34 -9.78
CA ASP A 141 35.63 -15.12 -10.57
C ASP A 141 34.76 -15.40 -11.80
N VAL A 142 34.95 -16.55 -12.46
CA VAL A 142 34.13 -16.99 -13.61
C VAL A 142 32.64 -17.04 -13.26
N ASP A 143 32.30 -17.54 -12.07
CA ASP A 143 30.91 -17.62 -11.60
C ASP A 143 30.33 -16.24 -11.31
N LEU A 144 31.12 -15.36 -10.67
CA LEU A 144 30.71 -14.00 -10.33
C LEU A 144 30.56 -13.13 -11.57
N ASP A 145 31.46 -13.27 -12.55
CA ASP A 145 31.41 -12.52 -13.79
C ASP A 145 30.22 -12.99 -14.64
N ARG A 146 29.94 -14.30 -14.64
CA ARG A 146 28.73 -14.83 -15.26
C ARG A 146 27.47 -14.32 -14.57
N PHE A 147 27.45 -14.28 -13.24
CA PHE A 147 26.34 -13.70 -12.50
C PHE A 147 26.16 -12.21 -12.82
N ALA A 148 27.21 -11.40 -12.75
CA ALA A 148 27.18 -9.96 -13.01
C ALA A 148 26.73 -9.62 -14.43
N ARG A 149 27.08 -10.45 -15.42
CA ARG A 149 26.62 -10.31 -16.81
C ARG A 149 25.14 -10.67 -17.00
N LEU A 150 24.64 -11.66 -16.27
CA LEU A 150 23.28 -12.18 -16.49
C LEU A 150 22.23 -11.49 -15.62
N VAL A 151 22.60 -11.07 -14.42
CA VAL A 151 21.66 -10.54 -13.42
C VAL A 151 20.94 -9.29 -13.97
N PRO A 152 19.60 -9.21 -13.86
CA PRO A 152 18.87 -7.99 -14.14
C PRO A 152 19.40 -6.83 -13.31
N MET A 153 20.03 -5.86 -13.98
CA MET A 153 20.75 -4.78 -13.32
C MET A 153 19.80 -3.62 -12.99
N PRO A 154 19.85 -3.03 -11.78
CA PRO A 154 19.18 -1.76 -11.49
C PRO A 154 19.88 -0.60 -12.21
N ASP A 155 19.29 0.60 -12.17
CA ASP A 155 19.94 1.80 -12.70
C ASP A 155 21.08 2.29 -11.80
N ARG A 156 20.92 2.12 -10.47
CA ARG A 156 21.92 2.41 -9.44
C ARG A 156 21.99 1.30 -8.41
N VAL A 157 23.19 1.06 -7.90
CA VAL A 157 23.49 0.10 -6.83
C VAL A 157 24.07 0.87 -5.65
N VAL A 158 23.40 0.84 -4.50
CA VAL A 158 23.92 1.41 -3.25
C VAL A 158 24.53 0.27 -2.43
N TYR A 159 25.85 0.21 -2.34
CA TYR A 159 26.53 -0.76 -1.50
C TYR A 159 26.74 -0.20 -0.10
N VAL A 160 26.04 -0.80 0.87
CA VAL A 160 26.14 -0.43 2.28
C VAL A 160 27.17 -1.33 2.95
N ARG A 161 28.33 -0.74 3.27
CA ARG A 161 29.45 -1.38 3.97
C ARG A 161 29.36 -1.14 5.46
N ALA A 162 29.78 -2.12 6.25
CA ALA A 162 29.94 -2.00 7.68
C ALA A 162 31.06 -2.94 8.16
N PRO A 163 31.79 -2.61 9.23
CA PRO A 163 32.83 -3.48 9.80
C PRO A 163 32.27 -4.86 10.18
N LEU A 164 33.09 -5.91 10.01
CA LEU A 164 32.67 -7.29 10.28
C LEU A 164 32.19 -7.48 11.73
N ASP A 165 32.90 -6.88 12.70
CA ASP A 165 32.55 -6.98 14.11
C ASP A 165 31.16 -6.40 14.41
N LEU A 166 30.86 -5.26 13.80
CA LEU A 166 29.55 -4.62 13.89
C LEU A 166 28.46 -5.49 13.24
N LEU A 167 28.74 -6.10 12.09
CA LEU A 167 27.80 -7.02 11.42
C LEU A 167 27.51 -8.26 12.27
N VAL A 168 28.54 -8.85 12.88
CA VAL A 168 28.42 -10.01 13.77
C VAL A 168 27.60 -9.66 15.00
N GLU A 169 27.89 -8.52 15.65
CA GLU A 169 27.16 -8.04 16.80
C GLU A 169 25.68 -7.81 16.49
N ARG A 170 25.38 -7.10 15.40
CA ARG A 170 24.00 -6.86 14.94
C ARG A 170 23.29 -8.16 14.55
N ALA A 171 23.99 -9.14 13.97
CA ALA A 171 23.40 -10.42 13.60
C ALA A 171 23.01 -11.26 14.83
N ILE A 172 23.83 -11.24 15.89
CA ILE A 172 23.58 -11.99 17.13
C ILE A 172 22.49 -11.33 17.97
N ARG A 173 22.49 -10.00 18.09
CA ARG A 173 21.50 -9.24 18.87
C ARG A 173 20.12 -9.16 18.20
N ARG A 174 20.01 -9.64 16.96
CA ARG A 174 18.79 -9.53 16.17
C ARG A 174 17.64 -10.31 16.82
N PRO A 175 16.48 -9.70 17.10
CA PRO A 175 15.31 -10.40 17.67
C PRO A 175 14.78 -11.51 16.75
N ASP A 176 14.95 -11.35 15.44
CA ASP A 176 14.55 -12.27 14.38
C ASP A 176 15.78 -12.77 13.59
N PRO A 177 16.58 -13.70 14.15
CA PRO A 177 17.79 -14.18 13.48
C PRO A 177 17.44 -14.86 12.15
N ARG A 178 18.29 -14.65 11.14
CA ARG A 178 18.11 -15.34 9.85
C ARG A 178 18.24 -16.83 10.07
N ARG A 179 17.40 -17.63 9.41
CA ARG A 179 17.39 -19.10 9.56
C ARG A 179 18.76 -19.73 9.29
N GLU A 180 19.52 -19.17 8.37
CA GLU A 180 20.86 -19.64 8.01
C GLU A 180 21.93 -19.28 9.07
N LEU A 181 21.64 -18.35 9.98
CA LEU A 181 22.52 -17.91 11.07
C LEU A 181 22.01 -18.38 12.45
N ALA A 182 20.73 -18.75 12.57
CA ALA A 182 20.11 -19.21 13.80
C ALA A 182 20.78 -20.49 14.33
N GLY A 183 21.04 -20.53 15.64
CA GLY A 183 21.65 -21.68 16.31
C GLY A 183 23.15 -21.87 16.06
N ARG A 184 23.82 -20.92 15.39
CA ARG A 184 25.28 -20.96 15.13
C ARG A 184 26.07 -20.25 16.22
N SER A 185 27.32 -20.67 16.41
CA SER A 185 28.26 -19.97 17.30
C SER A 185 28.67 -18.62 16.71
N ARG A 186 29.17 -17.71 17.56
CA ARG A 186 29.68 -16.39 17.13
C ARG A 186 30.72 -16.53 16.00
N ASN A 187 31.63 -17.48 16.09
CA ASN A 187 32.66 -17.72 15.07
C ASN A 187 32.04 -18.18 13.75
N GLN A 188 31.09 -19.12 13.78
CA GLN A 188 30.39 -19.58 12.58
C GLN A 188 29.56 -18.47 11.91
N VAL A 189 29.01 -17.53 12.69
CA VAL A 189 28.34 -16.33 12.16
C VAL A 189 29.35 -15.39 11.53
N ALA A 190 30.50 -15.16 12.18
CA ALA A 190 31.59 -14.34 11.66
C ALA A 190 32.13 -14.87 10.33
N ASP A 191 32.42 -16.17 10.22
CA ASP A 191 32.93 -16.79 8.99
C ASP A 191 31.95 -16.61 7.82
N ARG A 192 30.65 -16.80 8.08
CA ARG A 192 29.60 -16.62 7.07
C ARG A 192 29.44 -15.15 6.65
N LEU A 193 29.56 -14.21 7.59
CA LEU A 193 29.49 -12.79 7.28
C LEU A 193 30.75 -12.30 6.57
N ALA A 194 31.93 -12.80 6.94
CA ALA A 194 33.20 -12.52 6.25
C ALA A 194 33.13 -12.98 4.78
N ARG A 195 32.63 -14.20 4.55
CA ARG A 195 32.38 -14.70 3.19
C ARG A 195 31.37 -13.86 2.41
N ALA A 196 30.38 -13.29 3.08
CA ALA A 196 29.41 -12.39 2.46
C ALA A 196 30.02 -11.01 2.13
N VAL A 197 30.89 -10.49 2.99
CA VAL A 197 31.65 -9.26 2.72
C VAL A 197 32.52 -9.48 1.50
N GLU A 198 33.32 -10.55 1.48
CA GLU A 198 34.18 -10.89 0.33
C GLU A 198 33.38 -11.00 -0.98
N LEU A 199 32.22 -11.66 -0.95
CA LEU A 199 31.33 -11.76 -2.10
C LEU A 199 30.96 -10.39 -2.66
N PHE A 200 30.50 -9.47 -1.81
CA PHE A 200 30.02 -8.17 -2.25
C PHE A 200 31.17 -7.25 -2.68
N GLU A 201 32.32 -7.31 -2.03
CA GLU A 201 33.54 -6.59 -2.47
C GLU A 201 33.95 -7.05 -3.87
N ARG A 202 34.01 -8.37 -4.09
CA ARG A 202 34.30 -8.93 -5.40
C ARG A 202 33.26 -8.52 -6.41
N LEU A 203 31.97 -8.66 -6.10
CA LEU A 203 30.88 -8.28 -7.00
C LEU A 203 30.91 -6.78 -7.36
N ALA A 204 31.21 -5.91 -6.40
CA ALA A 204 31.33 -4.46 -6.59
C ALA A 204 32.47 -4.07 -7.55
N ALA A 205 33.52 -4.87 -7.64
CA ALA A 205 34.64 -4.63 -8.54
C ALA A 205 34.33 -4.97 -10.03
N ARG A 206 33.22 -5.67 -10.32
CA ARG A 206 32.87 -6.06 -11.69
C ARG A 206 32.24 -4.89 -12.43
N GLU A 207 32.71 -4.64 -13.65
CA GLU A 207 32.28 -3.51 -14.49
C GLU A 207 30.76 -3.28 -14.51
N PRO A 208 29.88 -4.28 -14.76
CA PRO A 208 28.43 -4.03 -14.78
C PRO A 208 27.86 -3.45 -13.47
N VAL A 209 28.45 -3.80 -12.33
CA VAL A 209 28.03 -3.32 -11.01
C VAL A 209 28.74 -2.02 -10.67
N ARG A 210 30.06 -1.96 -10.89
CA ARG A 210 30.93 -0.81 -10.60
C ARG A 210 30.44 0.47 -11.24
N ASP A 211 30.01 0.41 -12.50
CA ASP A 211 29.58 1.59 -13.26
C ASP A 211 28.28 2.21 -12.73
N ARG A 212 27.59 1.50 -11.82
CA ARG A 212 26.31 1.91 -11.21
C ARG A 212 26.44 2.09 -9.70
N LEU A 213 27.64 1.89 -9.15
CA LEU A 213 27.88 1.75 -7.73
C LEU A 213 27.97 3.09 -7.01
N LEU A 214 27.27 3.19 -5.89
CA LEU A 214 27.45 4.21 -4.87
C LEU A 214 27.77 3.51 -3.53
N THR A 215 28.92 3.81 -2.95
CA THR A 215 29.34 3.20 -1.69
C THR A 215 28.99 4.09 -0.50
N VAL A 216 28.34 3.50 0.50
CA VAL A 216 27.98 4.11 1.78
C VAL A 216 28.59 3.27 2.89
N GLU A 217 29.37 3.89 3.77
CA GLU A 217 30.00 3.20 4.89
C GLU A 217 29.28 3.57 6.19
N ILE A 218 28.86 2.55 6.95
CA ILE A 218 28.28 2.68 8.28
C ILE A 218 29.27 2.06 9.26
N THR A 219 30.12 2.89 9.82
CA THR A 219 31.22 2.47 10.70
C THR A 219 30.76 2.20 12.12
N HIS A 220 29.76 2.94 12.61
CA HIS A 220 29.22 2.83 13.97
C HIS A 220 27.70 3.02 13.98
N ASP A 221 27.03 2.65 15.06
CA ASP A 221 25.61 2.96 15.33
C ASP A 221 25.41 4.43 15.78
N SER A 222 26.23 5.37 15.27
CA SER A 222 26.04 6.79 15.55
C SER A 222 24.97 7.40 14.63
N PRO A 223 24.11 8.30 15.16
CA PRO A 223 23.15 9.04 14.32
C PRO A 223 23.84 9.78 13.18
N GLU A 224 25.00 10.38 13.43
CA GLU A 224 25.77 11.18 12.46
C GLU A 224 26.23 10.38 11.24
N GLY A 225 26.79 9.17 11.44
CA GLY A 225 27.25 8.33 10.33
C GLY A 225 26.08 7.81 9.47
N PHE A 226 24.93 7.56 10.11
CA PHE A 226 23.71 7.21 9.38
C PHE A 226 23.19 8.38 8.55
N GLU A 227 23.19 9.59 9.11
CA GLU A 227 22.80 10.83 8.41
C GLU A 227 23.68 11.13 7.20
N GLU A 228 25.02 11.01 7.34
CA GLU A 228 25.95 11.17 6.20
C GLU A 228 25.62 10.17 5.08
N GLY A 229 25.33 8.92 5.44
CA GLY A 229 24.92 7.88 4.49
C GLY A 229 23.64 8.24 3.74
N VAL A 230 22.64 8.81 4.42
CA VAL A 230 21.40 9.27 3.79
C VAL A 230 21.67 10.41 2.80
N HIS A 231 22.45 11.41 3.23
CA HIS A 231 22.83 12.54 2.38
C HIS A 231 23.58 12.10 1.12
N ARG A 232 24.55 11.18 1.28
CA ARG A 232 25.31 10.62 0.16
C ARG A 232 24.41 9.90 -0.84
N VAL A 233 23.43 9.14 -0.37
CA VAL A 233 22.46 8.48 -1.25
C VAL A 233 21.58 9.50 -1.97
N LEU A 234 21.00 10.47 -1.27
CA LEU A 234 20.14 11.49 -1.88
C LEU A 234 20.89 12.28 -2.97
N ALA A 235 22.12 12.73 -2.67
CA ALA A 235 22.98 13.42 -3.63
C ALA A 235 23.38 12.52 -4.81
N GLY A 236 23.92 11.33 -4.53
CA GLY A 236 24.42 10.39 -5.54
C GLY A 236 23.35 9.78 -6.45
N THR A 237 22.09 9.81 -6.02
CA THR A 237 20.93 9.33 -6.81
C THR A 237 20.14 10.47 -7.45
N GLY A 238 20.44 11.74 -7.15
CA GLY A 238 19.68 12.90 -7.62
C GLY A 238 18.25 12.95 -7.06
N ILE A 239 18.00 12.31 -5.92
CA ILE A 239 16.74 12.39 -5.20
C ILE A 239 16.82 13.66 -4.34
N GLY A 240 16.33 14.78 -4.87
CA GLY A 240 16.42 16.07 -4.18
C GLY A 240 15.81 16.06 -2.79
N ALA A 241 16.52 16.65 -1.81
CA ALA A 241 15.97 17.07 -0.53
C ALA A 241 15.20 18.39 -0.75
N ALA A 242 14.06 18.59 -0.11
CA ALA A 242 13.41 19.90 -0.17
C ALA A 242 12.57 20.24 1.06
N GLU A 243 12.30 21.54 1.13
CA GLU A 243 11.34 22.20 2.00
C GLU A 243 9.90 21.90 1.57
N THR A 244 8.97 21.97 2.53
CA THR A 244 7.57 21.57 2.39
C THR A 244 6.78 22.59 1.54
N PRO A 245 6.14 22.19 0.41
CA PRO A 245 5.31 23.11 -0.36
C PRO A 245 3.95 23.38 0.33
N PRO A 246 3.29 24.50 0.03
CA PRO A 246 1.97 24.84 0.58
C PRO A 246 0.90 23.80 0.18
N LYS A 247 -0.09 23.62 1.07
CA LYS A 247 -1.16 22.62 0.93
C LYS A 247 -2.15 23.02 -0.17
N GLN A 248 -1.95 22.51 -1.38
CA GLN A 248 -2.90 22.64 -2.50
C GLN A 248 -4.12 21.73 -2.28
N VAL A 249 -5.33 22.20 -2.59
CA VAL A 249 -6.56 21.38 -2.61
C VAL A 249 -6.47 20.32 -3.69
N ARG A 250 -6.63 19.04 -3.31
CA ARG A 250 -6.52 17.89 -4.22
C ARG A 250 -7.78 17.04 -4.26
N SER A 251 -8.63 17.15 -3.26
CA SER A 251 -9.77 16.25 -3.08
C SER A 251 -10.95 16.91 -2.39
N ILE A 252 -12.13 16.79 -3.00
CA ILE A 252 -13.39 17.33 -2.49
C ILE A 252 -14.41 16.19 -2.46
N ALA A 253 -15.04 15.97 -1.31
CA ALA A 253 -15.99 14.90 -1.08
C ALA A 253 -17.41 15.43 -0.85
N PHE A 254 -18.40 14.76 -1.45
CA PHE A 254 -19.81 15.03 -1.22
C PHE A 254 -20.44 13.86 -0.48
N VAL A 255 -20.96 14.10 0.71
CA VAL A 255 -21.53 13.09 1.61
C VAL A 255 -22.90 13.54 2.10
N GLY A 256 -23.75 12.63 2.53
CA GLY A 256 -25.09 13.00 3.01
C GLY A 256 -26.14 11.91 2.80
N SER A 257 -27.35 12.15 3.29
CA SER A 257 -28.47 11.20 3.20
C SER A 257 -28.81 10.84 1.75
N GLU A 258 -29.40 9.67 1.54
CA GLU A 258 -29.87 9.27 0.22
C GLU A 258 -30.91 10.29 -0.28
N ALA A 259 -30.88 10.63 -1.58
CA ALA A 259 -31.79 11.60 -2.19
C ALA A 259 -31.67 13.08 -1.74
N SER A 260 -30.54 13.51 -1.18
CA SER A 260 -30.18 14.93 -0.90
C SER A 260 -29.77 15.75 -2.14
N GLY A 261 -30.00 15.28 -3.37
CA GLY A 261 -29.59 16.01 -4.58
C GLY A 261 -28.08 15.99 -4.89
N LYS A 262 -27.28 15.20 -4.16
CA LYS A 262 -25.82 15.03 -4.36
C LYS A 262 -25.41 14.92 -5.83
N SER A 263 -26.02 14.02 -6.59
CA SER A 263 -25.64 13.78 -7.98
C SER A 263 -25.86 15.02 -8.86
N THR A 264 -26.91 15.80 -8.61
CA THR A 264 -27.22 17.04 -9.33
C THR A 264 -26.20 18.13 -9.01
N ILE A 265 -25.90 18.33 -7.71
CA ILE A 265 -24.90 19.30 -7.26
C ILE A 265 -23.50 18.93 -7.78
N LEU A 266 -23.12 17.66 -7.71
CA LEU A 266 -21.85 17.15 -8.23
C LEU A 266 -21.68 17.45 -9.72
N ASN A 267 -22.72 17.26 -10.54
CA ASN A 267 -22.66 17.53 -11.98
C ASN A 267 -22.39 19.02 -12.25
N GLU A 268 -23.07 19.91 -11.51
CA GLU A 268 -22.94 21.36 -11.65
C GLU A 268 -21.55 21.85 -11.19
N VAL A 269 -21.06 21.34 -10.06
CA VAL A 269 -19.72 21.67 -9.55
C VAL A 269 -18.63 21.12 -10.48
N GLU A 270 -18.79 19.91 -11.01
CA GLU A 270 -17.87 19.31 -11.99
C GLU A 270 -17.80 20.16 -13.27
N ALA A 271 -18.94 20.61 -13.81
CA ALA A 271 -19.00 21.45 -14.99
C ALA A 271 -18.40 22.85 -14.76
N TRP A 272 -18.56 23.42 -13.56
CA TRP A 272 -17.97 24.71 -13.19
C TRP A 272 -16.45 24.62 -12.98
N LEU A 273 -15.99 23.69 -12.13
CA LEU A 273 -14.55 23.50 -11.88
C LEU A 273 -13.79 23.08 -13.15
N GLY A 274 -14.43 22.30 -14.03
CA GLY A 274 -13.85 21.84 -15.28
C GLY A 274 -13.51 22.95 -16.29
N ARG A 275 -13.93 24.20 -16.04
CA ARG A 275 -13.58 25.36 -16.88
C ARG A 275 -12.12 25.76 -16.70
N ASP A 276 -11.67 25.79 -15.44
CA ASP A 276 -10.36 26.33 -15.06
C ASP A 276 -9.41 25.26 -14.52
N HIS A 277 -9.94 24.10 -14.10
CA HIS A 277 -9.18 23.02 -13.46
C HIS A 277 -9.40 21.68 -14.14
N GLN A 278 -8.39 20.80 -14.08
CA GLN A 278 -8.61 19.40 -14.42
C GLN A 278 -9.37 18.71 -13.29
N VAL A 279 -10.55 18.20 -13.60
CA VAL A 279 -11.41 17.54 -12.62
C VAL A 279 -11.49 16.05 -12.92
N ARG A 280 -11.45 15.23 -11.87
CA ARG A 280 -11.69 13.79 -11.98
C ARG A 280 -12.73 13.34 -10.96
N ARG A 281 -13.84 12.79 -11.46
CA ARG A 281 -14.88 12.22 -10.61
C ARG A 281 -14.64 10.75 -10.26
N ILE A 282 -14.94 10.40 -9.01
CA ILE A 282 -15.00 9.02 -8.51
C ILE A 282 -16.29 8.79 -7.72
N HIS A 283 -16.71 7.53 -7.60
CA HIS A 283 -17.86 7.13 -6.79
C HIS A 283 -17.43 6.09 -5.75
N ALA A 284 -17.19 6.51 -4.51
CA ALA A 284 -16.64 5.65 -3.46
C ALA A 284 -17.67 4.69 -2.84
N GLY A 285 -18.97 4.91 -3.08
CA GLY A 285 -20.04 4.03 -2.59
C GLY A 285 -20.11 2.66 -3.28
N LYS A 286 -19.59 2.56 -4.52
CA LYS A 286 -19.57 1.32 -5.32
C LYS A 286 -18.23 1.23 -6.07
N PRO A 287 -17.14 0.89 -5.36
CA PRO A 287 -15.85 0.78 -6.00
C PRO A 287 -15.83 -0.38 -7.02
N PRO A 288 -15.10 -0.26 -8.13
CA PRO A 288 -14.95 -1.34 -9.09
C PRO A 288 -14.11 -2.48 -8.48
N SER A 289 -14.50 -3.71 -8.77
CA SER A 289 -13.76 -4.89 -8.32
C SER A 289 -12.32 -4.85 -8.86
N THR A 290 -11.34 -5.01 -7.96
CA THR A 290 -9.93 -5.15 -8.34
C THR A 290 -9.66 -6.61 -8.70
N TRP A 291 -8.59 -6.91 -9.44
CA TRP A 291 -8.23 -8.29 -9.80
C TRP A 291 -8.05 -9.21 -8.57
N VAL A 292 -7.63 -8.63 -7.44
CA VAL A 292 -7.50 -9.31 -6.14
C VAL A 292 -8.86 -9.71 -5.56
N THR A 293 -9.91 -8.93 -5.82
CA THR A 293 -11.27 -9.19 -5.34
C THR A 293 -12.17 -9.85 -6.38
N PHE A 294 -11.73 -9.90 -7.64
CA PHE A 294 -12.46 -10.51 -8.76
C PHE A 294 -12.73 -12.01 -8.56
N LEU A 295 -11.73 -12.79 -8.16
CA LEU A 295 -11.89 -14.24 -7.96
C LEU A 295 -12.88 -14.56 -6.82
N PRO A 296 -12.83 -13.92 -5.64
CA PRO A 296 -13.90 -14.07 -4.65
C PRO A 296 -15.27 -13.55 -5.14
N HIS A 297 -15.31 -12.51 -5.97
CA HIS A 297 -16.58 -11.97 -6.52
C HIS A 297 -17.29 -12.94 -7.46
N VAL A 298 -16.52 -13.70 -8.26
CA VAL A 298 -17.03 -14.74 -9.16
C VAL A 298 -17.46 -16.00 -8.40
N LEU A 299 -16.81 -16.30 -7.26
CA LEU A 299 -17.16 -17.44 -6.40
C LEU A 299 -18.30 -17.11 -5.40
N LEU A 300 -18.56 -15.83 -5.13
CA LEU A 300 -19.61 -15.36 -4.22
C LEU A 300 -21.02 -15.93 -4.51
N PRO A 301 -21.50 -16.05 -5.77
CA PRO A 301 -22.76 -16.72 -6.08
C PRO A 301 -22.80 -18.19 -5.63
N ALA A 302 -21.70 -18.93 -5.82
CA ALA A 302 -21.59 -20.33 -5.38
C ALA A 302 -21.49 -20.45 -3.85
N PHE A 303 -20.85 -19.50 -3.17
CA PHE A 303 -20.86 -19.42 -1.71
C PHE A 303 -22.24 -19.03 -1.15
N ARG A 304 -23.03 -18.22 -1.87
CA ARG A 304 -24.41 -17.86 -1.49
C ARG A 304 -25.37 -19.05 -1.54
N THR A 305 -25.15 -19.99 -2.46
CA THR A 305 -25.93 -21.24 -2.54
C THR A 305 -25.54 -22.24 -1.45
N LEU A 306 -24.28 -22.21 -0.97
CA LEU A 306 -23.79 -23.13 0.06
C LEU A 306 -24.05 -22.66 1.50
N PHE A 307 -24.29 -21.37 1.74
CA PHE A 307 -24.54 -20.81 3.08
C PHE A 307 -25.70 -19.78 3.08
N PRO A 308 -26.96 -20.23 2.90
CA PRO A 308 -28.14 -19.35 2.79
C PRO A 308 -28.48 -18.57 4.07
N GLU A 309 -28.07 -19.07 5.25
CA GLU A 309 -28.23 -18.43 6.56
C GLU A 309 -27.51 -17.07 6.68
N GLN A 310 -26.58 -16.77 5.77
CA GLN A 310 -25.72 -15.58 5.84
C GLN A 310 -26.18 -14.44 4.92
N ARG A 311 -27.50 -14.33 4.67
CA ARG A 311 -28.08 -13.26 3.83
C ARG A 311 -27.90 -11.88 4.47
N LEU A 312 -26.93 -11.17 3.90
CA LEU A 312 -26.33 -9.89 4.29
C LEU A 312 -27.25 -8.66 4.39
N LEU A 313 -28.47 -8.69 3.88
CA LEU A 313 -29.35 -7.50 3.84
C LEU A 313 -30.30 -7.38 5.05
N ARG A 314 -30.21 -8.34 5.98
CA ARG A 314 -31.06 -8.42 7.18
C ARG A 314 -30.29 -8.36 8.48
N VAL A 315 -28.97 -8.20 8.48
CA VAL A 315 -28.18 -8.31 9.72
C VAL A 315 -28.35 -7.05 10.58
N GLU A 316 -28.22 -5.83 10.03
CA GLU A 316 -28.47 -4.61 10.80
C GLU A 316 -29.93 -4.47 11.23
N ALA A 317 -30.89 -4.78 10.34
CA ALA A 317 -32.32 -4.74 10.65
C ALA A 317 -32.78 -5.84 11.64
N LYS A 318 -32.21 -7.06 11.57
CA LYS A 318 -32.48 -8.11 12.57
C LYS A 318 -31.79 -7.85 13.92
N MET A 319 -30.67 -7.13 13.95
CA MET A 319 -29.93 -6.88 15.19
C MET A 319 -30.57 -5.82 16.10
N GLU A 320 -31.49 -5.01 15.56
CA GLU A 320 -32.34 -4.09 16.34
C GLU A 320 -33.68 -4.74 16.76
N GLU A 321 -34.28 -5.59 15.91
CA GLU A 321 -35.51 -6.32 16.24
C GLU A 321 -35.32 -7.42 17.29
N ASP A 322 -34.10 -7.96 17.43
CA ASP A 322 -33.79 -9.07 18.34
C ASP A 322 -32.49 -8.75 19.11
N PRO A 323 -32.54 -8.33 20.40
CA PRO A 323 -31.33 -8.05 21.17
C PRO A 323 -30.48 -9.32 21.24
N PRO A 324 -29.16 -9.23 21.03
CA PRO A 324 -28.33 -10.38 20.71
C PRO A 324 -28.28 -11.37 21.89
N THR A 325 -29.09 -12.42 21.80
CA THR A 325 -28.83 -13.66 22.51
C THR A 325 -27.56 -14.28 21.94
N ARG A 326 -26.41 -13.86 22.50
CA ARG A 326 -25.09 -14.51 22.40
C ARG A 326 -24.68 -15.01 21.00
N GLY A 327 -24.00 -14.17 20.20
CA GLY A 327 -23.11 -14.73 19.17
C GLY A 327 -22.66 -13.78 18.05
N SER A 328 -21.39 -13.40 18.09
CA SER A 328 -20.53 -12.91 16.99
C SER A 328 -21.10 -12.93 15.55
N TYR A 329 -20.89 -11.84 14.79
CA TYR A 329 -21.25 -11.75 13.37
C TYR A 329 -20.64 -12.87 12.48
N PRO A 330 -21.27 -13.22 11.33
CA PRO A 330 -20.73 -14.21 10.39
C PRO A 330 -19.34 -13.81 9.86
N LEU A 331 -18.40 -14.76 9.79
CA LEU A 331 -17.05 -14.50 9.26
C LEU A 331 -17.05 -14.00 7.80
N LEU A 332 -18.05 -14.41 7.02
CA LEU A 332 -18.22 -14.01 5.63
C LEU A 332 -18.64 -12.53 5.50
N PHE A 333 -19.43 -12.01 6.45
CA PHE A 333 -19.70 -10.57 6.56
C PHE A 333 -18.42 -9.79 6.87
N ALA A 334 -17.62 -10.31 7.80
CA ALA A 334 -16.32 -9.73 8.15
C ALA A 334 -15.36 -9.67 6.96
N PHE A 335 -15.27 -10.78 6.23
CA PHE A 335 -14.45 -10.89 5.04
C PHE A 335 -14.92 -9.91 3.95
N ARG A 336 -16.23 -9.85 3.67
CA ARG A 336 -16.81 -8.89 2.70
C ARG A 336 -16.54 -7.44 3.10
N SER A 337 -16.63 -7.11 4.38
CA SER A 337 -16.39 -5.75 4.89
C SER A 337 -14.92 -5.33 4.67
N VAL A 338 -13.98 -6.24 4.93
CA VAL A 338 -12.55 -6.05 4.61
C VAL A 338 -12.32 -5.89 3.11
N MET A 339 -12.96 -6.71 2.28
CA MET A 339 -12.86 -6.59 0.81
C MET A 339 -13.37 -5.24 0.31
N LEU A 340 -14.51 -4.79 0.80
CA LEU A 340 -15.09 -3.49 0.43
C LEU A 340 -14.19 -2.33 0.88
N ALA A 341 -13.65 -2.40 2.10
CA ALA A 341 -12.69 -1.42 2.60
C ALA A 341 -11.44 -1.36 1.71
N TYR A 342 -10.96 -2.52 1.25
CA TYR A 342 -9.84 -2.60 0.31
C TYR A 342 -10.17 -1.94 -1.04
N GLU A 343 -11.32 -2.24 -1.63
CA GLU A 343 -11.75 -1.68 -2.91
C GLU A 343 -11.93 -0.15 -2.85
N ARG A 344 -12.53 0.37 -1.77
CA ARG A 344 -12.67 1.81 -1.51
C ARG A 344 -11.30 2.49 -1.43
N ARG A 345 -10.38 1.91 -0.65
CA ARG A 345 -9.01 2.41 -0.51
C ARG A 345 -8.27 2.41 -1.86
N ALA A 346 -8.35 1.33 -2.62
CA ALA A 346 -7.69 1.20 -3.91
C ALA A 346 -8.22 2.22 -4.94
N LEU A 347 -9.53 2.46 -4.96
CA LEU A 347 -10.16 3.47 -5.81
C LEU A 347 -9.64 4.87 -5.47
N ILE A 348 -9.70 5.26 -4.19
CA ILE A 348 -9.35 6.61 -3.73
C ILE A 348 -7.85 6.89 -3.94
N LEU A 349 -6.98 5.99 -3.46
CA LEU A 349 -5.54 6.14 -3.66
C LEU A 349 -5.19 6.16 -5.14
N GLY A 350 -5.79 5.26 -5.93
CA GLY A 350 -5.58 5.22 -7.37
C GLY A 350 -6.03 6.49 -8.09
N ALA A 351 -7.06 7.17 -7.61
CA ALA A 351 -7.51 8.46 -8.15
C ALA A 351 -6.55 9.59 -7.78
N LEU A 352 -6.15 9.70 -6.51
CA LEU A 352 -5.23 10.73 -6.01
C LEU A 352 -3.81 10.57 -6.56
N GLU A 353 -3.35 9.33 -6.78
CA GLU A 353 -2.02 9.07 -7.32
C GLU A 353 -1.92 9.33 -8.82
N ARG A 354 -2.97 9.00 -9.60
CA ARG A 354 -3.00 9.23 -11.05
C ARG A 354 -3.30 10.68 -11.41
N SER A 355 -3.80 11.46 -10.46
CA SER A 355 -4.01 12.89 -10.60
C SER A 355 -2.65 13.61 -10.68
N SER A 356 -2.47 14.39 -11.75
CA SER A 356 -1.29 15.22 -11.97
C SER A 356 -1.29 16.42 -11.01
N ARG A 357 -0.17 17.17 -10.92
CA ARG A 357 -0.16 18.42 -10.12
C ARG A 357 -1.23 19.37 -10.69
N GLY A 358 -2.21 19.75 -9.86
CA GLY A 358 -3.35 20.60 -10.25
C GLY A 358 -4.65 19.86 -10.63
N THR A 359 -4.69 18.52 -10.65
CA THR A 359 -5.96 17.80 -10.85
C THR A 359 -6.73 17.67 -9.52
N ILE A 360 -8.00 18.12 -9.50
CA ILE A 360 -8.89 18.02 -8.34
C ILE A 360 -9.76 16.77 -8.46
N VAL A 361 -9.75 15.91 -7.43
CA VAL A 361 -10.60 14.71 -7.37
C VAL A 361 -11.92 15.03 -6.68
N LEU A 362 -13.04 14.87 -7.40
CA LEU A 362 -14.39 14.97 -6.83
C LEU A 362 -14.90 13.57 -6.48
N SER A 363 -15.30 13.36 -5.23
CA SER A 363 -15.82 12.08 -4.77
C SER A 363 -17.31 12.15 -4.45
N ASP A 364 -18.09 11.33 -5.17
CA ASP A 364 -19.47 11.01 -4.79
C ASP A 364 -19.45 9.90 -3.74
N ARG A 365 -19.85 10.28 -2.51
CA ARG A 365 -19.62 9.56 -1.26
C ARG A 365 -18.15 9.48 -0.91
N TYR A 366 -17.87 9.39 0.38
CA TYR A 366 -16.53 9.21 0.91
C TYR A 366 -16.61 8.43 2.23
N PRO A 367 -15.68 7.52 2.50
CA PRO A 367 -15.70 6.77 3.74
C PRO A 367 -15.51 7.68 4.95
N SER A 368 -16.45 7.63 5.89
CA SER A 368 -16.34 8.33 7.17
C SER A 368 -15.58 7.50 8.19
N GLY A 369 -15.07 8.15 9.24
CA GLY A 369 -14.49 7.51 10.41
C GLY A 369 -15.52 6.98 11.41
N THR A 370 -16.82 7.10 11.12
CA THR A 370 -17.93 6.67 11.99
C THR A 370 -18.19 5.18 11.81
N GLY A 371 -18.13 4.41 12.91
CA GLY A 371 -18.44 2.98 12.88
C GLY A 371 -19.91 2.73 12.57
N GLY A 372 -20.19 1.76 11.69
CA GLY A 372 -21.56 1.41 11.26
C GLY A 372 -22.13 2.37 10.20
N ALA A 373 -21.40 3.41 9.80
CA ALA A 373 -21.82 4.24 8.69
C ALA A 373 -21.81 3.45 7.38
N PRO A 374 -22.80 3.61 6.47
CA PRO A 374 -22.89 2.82 5.23
C PRO A 374 -21.61 2.84 4.36
N ASP A 375 -20.91 3.99 4.38
CA ASP A 375 -19.67 4.18 3.63
C ASP A 375 -18.40 4.00 4.49
N GLY A 376 -18.53 3.77 5.80
CA GLY A 376 -17.43 3.65 6.77
C GLY A 376 -17.17 2.22 7.30
N PRO A 377 -16.35 2.10 8.36
CA PRO A 377 -16.01 0.83 9.00
C PRO A 377 -17.22 0.09 9.59
N GLN A 378 -17.37 -1.20 9.25
CA GLN A 378 -18.52 -2.04 9.65
C GLN A 378 -18.25 -2.91 10.87
N LEU A 379 -17.00 -3.28 11.15
CA LEU A 379 -16.70 -4.31 12.14
C LEU A 379 -16.34 -3.76 13.51
N GLY A 380 -15.79 -2.55 13.57
CA GLY A 380 -15.20 -1.97 14.80
C GLY A 380 -16.21 -1.71 15.93
N HIS A 381 -17.49 -1.55 15.61
CA HIS A 381 -18.55 -1.29 16.57
C HIS A 381 -19.29 -2.56 17.04
N LEU A 382 -18.98 -3.71 16.44
CA LEU A 382 -19.68 -4.97 16.71
C LEU A 382 -19.02 -5.76 17.84
N PRO A 383 -19.80 -6.53 18.62
CA PRO A 383 -19.27 -7.32 19.73
C PRO A 383 -18.31 -8.40 19.26
N LEU A 384 -17.18 -8.53 19.96
CA LEU A 384 -16.15 -9.54 19.72
C LEU A 384 -16.19 -10.62 20.81
N PRO A 385 -16.04 -11.91 20.47
CA PRO A 385 -16.05 -12.98 21.46
C PRO A 385 -14.88 -12.83 22.44
N PRO A 386 -15.04 -13.08 23.76
CA PRO A 386 -13.95 -13.03 24.73
C PRO A 386 -12.91 -14.16 24.48
N GLY A 387 -11.61 -13.88 24.66
CA GLY A 387 -10.51 -14.85 24.46
C GLY A 387 -9.38 -14.40 23.50
N ARG A 388 -8.20 -15.07 23.54
CA ARG A 388 -7.03 -14.74 22.69
C ARG A 388 -7.30 -15.02 21.19
N ARG A 389 -6.70 -14.17 20.34
CA ARG A 389 -6.60 -14.20 18.85
C ARG A 389 -7.73 -14.95 18.11
N SER A 390 -8.78 -14.24 17.71
CA SER A 390 -9.80 -14.77 16.78
C SER A 390 -9.66 -14.16 15.38
N ALA A 391 -10.04 -14.91 14.34
CA ALA A 391 -10.05 -14.41 12.96
C ALA A 391 -10.90 -13.12 12.81
N ARG A 392 -11.98 -12.99 13.59
CA ARG A 392 -12.83 -11.78 13.64
C ARG A 392 -12.08 -10.55 14.16
N ARG A 393 -11.28 -10.71 15.23
CA ARG A 393 -10.43 -9.62 15.73
C ARG A 393 -9.42 -9.18 14.67
N VAL A 394 -8.81 -10.15 13.97
CA VAL A 394 -7.88 -9.85 12.88
C VAL A 394 -8.60 -9.07 11.79
N LEU A 395 -9.73 -9.57 11.27
CA LEU A 395 -10.50 -8.89 10.21
C LEU A 395 -10.98 -7.49 10.62
N THR A 396 -11.41 -7.30 11.86
CA THR A 396 -11.78 -5.98 12.41
C THR A 396 -10.58 -5.02 12.41
N ALA A 397 -9.42 -5.50 12.85
CA ALA A 397 -8.20 -4.70 12.85
C ALA A 397 -7.72 -4.35 11.43
N VAL A 398 -7.86 -5.30 10.50
CA VAL A 398 -7.57 -5.09 9.07
C VAL A 398 -8.48 -4.03 8.47
N GLU A 399 -9.79 -4.16 8.64
CA GLU A 399 -10.77 -3.19 8.12
C GLU A 399 -10.48 -1.79 8.67
N GLY A 400 -10.35 -1.65 9.99
CA GLY A 400 -10.07 -0.35 10.61
C GLY A 400 -8.77 0.28 10.13
N ARG A 401 -7.74 -0.52 9.85
CA ARG A 401 -6.49 -0.02 9.26
C ARG A 401 -6.67 0.40 7.80
N LEU A 402 -7.40 -0.36 7.00
CA LEU A 402 -7.68 -0.01 5.61
C LEU A 402 -8.36 1.35 5.52
N TYR A 403 -9.34 1.64 6.38
CA TYR A 403 -9.98 2.95 6.43
C TYR A 403 -9.05 4.06 6.94
N ARG A 404 -8.21 3.81 7.95
CA ARG A 404 -7.21 4.80 8.41
C ARG A 404 -6.14 5.14 7.36
N ASP A 405 -5.84 4.20 6.48
CA ASP A 405 -4.89 4.41 5.38
C ASP A 405 -5.50 5.21 4.20
N ILE A 406 -6.81 5.48 4.22
CA ILE A 406 -7.47 6.34 3.22
C ILE A 406 -7.18 7.80 3.61
N PRO A 407 -6.58 8.61 2.71
CA PRO A 407 -6.33 10.02 3.00
C PRO A 407 -7.63 10.76 3.34
N ALA A 408 -7.58 11.71 4.25
CA ALA A 408 -8.71 12.62 4.45
C ALA A 408 -8.89 13.49 3.20
N PRO A 409 -10.13 13.73 2.75
CA PRO A 409 -10.39 14.73 1.72
C PRO A 409 -10.04 16.12 2.25
N ASP A 410 -9.67 17.05 1.38
CA ASP A 410 -9.34 18.42 1.81
C ASP A 410 -10.61 19.15 2.27
N ILE A 411 -11.71 18.95 1.52
CA ILE A 411 -13.02 19.55 1.76
C ILE A 411 -14.10 18.46 1.73
N VAL A 412 -15.05 18.54 2.66
CA VAL A 412 -16.24 17.69 2.73
C VAL A 412 -17.48 18.58 2.72
N PHE A 413 -18.33 18.42 1.72
CA PHE A 413 -19.68 18.96 1.71
C PHE A 413 -20.66 17.91 2.24
N HIS A 414 -21.19 18.16 3.43
CA HIS A 414 -22.16 17.30 4.09
C HIS A 414 -23.57 17.82 3.81
N LEU A 415 -24.27 17.16 2.88
CA LEU A 415 -25.60 17.54 2.43
C LEU A 415 -26.68 16.91 3.31
N SER A 416 -27.48 17.75 3.97
CA SER A 416 -28.63 17.33 4.77
C SER A 416 -29.94 17.62 4.04
N ALA A 417 -30.88 16.69 4.13
CA ALA A 417 -32.27 16.87 3.73
C ALA A 417 -33.19 16.39 4.87
N PRO A 418 -34.36 17.01 5.07
CA PRO A 418 -35.33 16.54 6.05
C PRO A 418 -35.68 15.05 5.84
N LEU A 419 -35.96 14.35 6.94
CA LEU A 419 -36.29 12.92 6.90
C LEU A 419 -37.52 12.67 6.01
N GLU A 420 -38.55 13.51 6.14
CA GLU A 420 -39.78 13.41 5.37
C GLU A 420 -39.53 13.52 3.86
N VAL A 421 -38.65 14.44 3.45
CA VAL A 421 -38.23 14.59 2.05
C VAL A 421 -37.48 13.34 1.58
N THR A 422 -36.63 12.76 2.42
CA THR A 422 -35.88 11.53 2.12
C THR A 422 -36.81 10.33 1.94
N LEU A 423 -37.83 10.20 2.80
CA LEU A 423 -38.85 9.15 2.74
C LEU A 423 -39.74 9.30 1.51
N ALA A 424 -40.24 10.51 1.25
CA ALA A 424 -41.03 10.82 0.07
C ALA A 424 -40.27 10.50 -1.22
N ARG A 425 -38.99 10.88 -1.31
CA ARG A 425 -38.15 10.56 -2.48
C ARG A 425 -37.87 9.07 -2.60
N ASN A 426 -37.71 8.33 -1.50
CA ASN A 426 -37.54 6.87 -1.55
C ASN A 426 -38.81 6.16 -2.07
N ALA A 427 -40.01 6.63 -1.72
CA ALA A 427 -41.28 6.05 -2.17
C ALA A 427 -41.45 6.08 -3.70
N HIS A 428 -40.88 7.10 -4.36
CA HIS A 428 -40.96 7.31 -5.82
C HIS A 428 -39.85 6.57 -6.61
N ARG A 429 -38.96 5.81 -5.95
CA ARG A 429 -37.90 5.06 -6.64
C ARG A 429 -38.38 3.72 -7.21
N GLN A 430 -37.78 3.32 -8.33
CA GLN A 430 -37.95 1.98 -8.91
C GLN A 430 -37.51 0.85 -7.95
N LYS A 431 -36.48 1.08 -7.13
CA LYS A 431 -36.03 0.16 -6.10
C LYS A 431 -36.26 0.75 -4.72
N ARG A 432 -37.39 0.39 -4.11
CA ARG A 432 -37.77 0.85 -2.77
C ARG A 432 -36.95 0.14 -1.70
N GLU A 433 -36.39 0.92 -0.79
CA GLU A 433 -35.77 0.40 0.44
C GLU A 433 -36.80 0.39 1.59
N PRO A 434 -36.71 -0.55 2.54
CA PRO A 434 -37.59 -0.58 3.71
C PRO A 434 -37.50 0.72 4.51
N GLU A 435 -38.64 1.25 4.97
CA GLU A 435 -38.70 2.55 5.65
C GLU A 435 -37.79 2.60 6.90
N GLY A 436 -37.82 1.57 7.74
CA GLY A 436 -36.95 1.49 8.93
C GLY A 436 -35.47 1.58 8.58
N TYR A 437 -35.06 1.00 7.45
CA TYR A 437 -33.67 1.09 6.98
C TYR A 437 -33.31 2.50 6.51
N VAL A 438 -34.24 3.21 5.86
CA VAL A 438 -34.04 4.61 5.45
C VAL A 438 -33.91 5.52 6.67
N ARG A 439 -34.75 5.33 7.69
CA ARG A 439 -34.69 6.08 8.97
C ARG A 439 -33.36 5.86 9.68
N LEU A 440 -32.93 4.60 9.81
CA LEU A 440 -31.63 4.25 10.40
C LEU A 440 -30.46 4.93 9.68
N ARG A 441 -30.42 4.83 8.34
CA ARG A 441 -29.35 5.45 7.55
C ARG A 441 -29.38 6.97 7.62
N HIS A 442 -30.56 7.58 7.68
CA HIS A 442 -30.70 9.02 7.83
C HIS A 442 -30.11 9.47 9.17
N ALA A 443 -30.45 8.78 10.27
CA ALA A 443 -29.92 9.06 11.60
C ALA A 443 -28.38 8.92 11.66
N ILE A 444 -27.83 7.83 11.12
CA ILE A 444 -26.37 7.61 11.08
C ILE A 444 -25.66 8.64 10.19
N SER A 445 -26.31 9.06 9.10
CA SER A 445 -25.73 10.05 8.17
C SER A 445 -25.77 11.48 8.70
N ALA A 446 -26.49 11.75 9.80
CA ALA A 446 -26.60 13.08 10.38
C ALA A 446 -25.32 13.54 11.08
N ASP A 447 -24.50 12.60 11.59
CA ASP A 447 -23.26 12.93 12.32
C ASP A 447 -22.08 12.05 11.86
N LEU A 448 -21.65 12.28 10.61
CA LEU A 448 -20.51 11.59 10.02
C LEU A 448 -19.19 12.30 10.38
N ARG A 449 -18.20 11.54 10.85
CA ARG A 449 -16.88 12.04 11.23
C ARG A 449 -15.89 11.98 10.06
N PHE A 450 -15.26 13.11 9.76
CA PHE A 450 -14.20 13.24 8.75
C PHE A 450 -12.98 13.97 9.35
N ASP A 451 -12.17 13.22 10.11
CA ASP A 451 -11.00 13.76 10.79
C ASP A 451 -9.98 14.32 9.78
N GLY A 452 -9.51 15.56 9.99
CA GLY A 452 -8.51 16.20 9.13
C GLY A 452 -9.05 16.85 7.85
N SER A 453 -10.36 16.94 7.68
CA SER A 453 -11.03 17.62 6.55
C SER A 453 -11.71 18.92 7.00
N VAL A 454 -11.83 19.91 6.11
CA VAL A 454 -12.74 21.05 6.31
C VAL A 454 -14.16 20.61 5.97
N ILE A 455 -15.11 20.74 6.89
CA ILE A 455 -16.48 20.25 6.70
C ILE A 455 -17.45 21.43 6.56
N HIS A 456 -18.13 21.52 5.42
CA HIS A 456 -19.24 22.45 5.18
C HIS A 456 -20.56 21.68 5.24
N ARG A 457 -21.42 22.03 6.20
CA ARG A 457 -22.76 21.45 6.34
C ARG A 457 -23.73 22.28 5.52
N ILE A 458 -24.33 21.67 4.51
CA ILE A 458 -25.18 22.34 3.53
C ILE A 458 -26.60 21.82 3.65
N ASP A 459 -27.52 22.72 3.98
CA ASP A 459 -28.94 22.42 3.94
C ASP A 459 -29.46 22.47 2.49
N THR A 460 -29.98 21.34 2.02
CA THR A 460 -30.51 21.13 0.66
C THR A 460 -32.02 21.32 0.56
N ASP A 461 -32.68 21.76 1.63
CA ASP A 461 -34.09 22.19 1.60
C ASP A 461 -34.28 23.59 0.98
N ARG A 462 -33.16 24.31 0.77
CA ARG A 462 -33.13 25.63 0.11
C ARG A 462 -33.14 25.52 -1.41
N ALA A 463 -33.37 26.66 -2.08
CA ALA A 463 -33.33 26.76 -3.54
C ALA A 463 -31.97 26.29 -4.09
N PHE A 464 -32.02 25.44 -5.13
CA PHE A 464 -30.84 24.79 -5.72
C PHE A 464 -29.72 25.76 -6.08
N GLU A 465 -30.05 26.90 -6.68
CA GLU A 465 -29.07 27.91 -7.10
C GLU A 465 -28.29 28.49 -5.91
N SER A 466 -28.97 28.80 -4.80
CA SER A 466 -28.33 29.32 -3.59
C SER A 466 -27.34 28.32 -2.98
N VAL A 467 -27.72 27.03 -2.97
CA VAL A 467 -26.88 25.92 -2.48
C VAL A 467 -25.63 25.76 -3.35
N VAL A 468 -25.78 25.86 -4.67
CA VAL A 468 -24.67 25.73 -5.61
C VAL A 468 -23.69 26.91 -5.47
N ILE A 469 -24.18 28.14 -5.29
CA ILE A 469 -23.34 29.33 -5.11
C ILE A 469 -22.49 29.18 -3.84
N GLU A 470 -23.13 28.82 -2.71
CA GLU A 470 -22.43 28.62 -1.42
C GLU A 470 -21.30 27.58 -1.53
N ILE A 471 -21.54 26.47 -2.24
CA ILE A 471 -20.53 25.44 -2.46
C ILE A 471 -19.38 25.97 -3.35
N LYS A 472 -19.70 26.71 -4.43
CA LYS A 472 -18.69 27.27 -5.35
C LYS A 472 -17.79 28.27 -4.63
N ASP A 473 -18.35 29.12 -3.79
CA ASP A 473 -17.61 30.13 -3.04
C ASP A 473 -16.66 29.49 -2.02
N ALA A 474 -17.12 28.48 -1.27
CA ALA A 474 -16.26 27.72 -0.35
C ALA A 474 -15.10 27.00 -1.06
N ILE A 475 -15.34 26.47 -2.26
CA ILE A 475 -14.27 25.85 -3.06
C ILE A 475 -13.25 26.91 -3.53
N ARG A 476 -13.73 28.08 -3.97
CA ARG A 476 -12.86 29.18 -4.42
C ARG A 476 -11.95 29.66 -3.29
N GLU A 477 -12.52 29.94 -2.12
CA GLU A 477 -11.76 30.36 -0.93
C GLU A 477 -10.65 29.36 -0.57
N ALA A 478 -10.96 28.06 -0.64
CA ALA A 478 -9.98 27.02 -0.34
C ALA A 478 -8.88 26.87 -1.41
N ILE A 479 -9.17 27.19 -2.68
CA ILE A 479 -8.20 27.13 -3.77
C ILE A 479 -7.29 28.36 -3.78
N ASP A 480 -7.87 29.55 -3.61
CA ASP A 480 -7.15 30.83 -3.73
C ASP A 480 -6.29 31.12 -2.49
N GLY A 481 -6.53 30.41 -1.38
CA GLY A 481 -5.87 30.66 -0.11
C GLY A 481 -6.46 31.90 0.57
N SER A 482 -6.59 31.85 1.89
CA SER A 482 -7.06 32.98 2.69
C SER A 482 -6.03 34.12 2.63
N ASP A 483 -6.17 34.99 1.64
CA ASP A 483 -5.62 36.34 1.65
C ASP A 483 -6.76 37.32 1.36
N PRO A 484 -7.53 37.75 2.38
CA PRO A 484 -8.33 38.95 2.22
C PRO A 484 -7.35 40.12 2.31
N SER A 485 -6.80 40.55 1.16
CA SER A 485 -6.21 41.89 1.09
C SER A 485 -7.32 42.89 1.43
N PRO A 486 -7.24 43.66 2.54
CA PRO A 486 -8.15 44.77 2.72
C PRO A 486 -7.75 45.92 1.76
N PRO A 487 -8.71 46.79 1.39
CA PRO A 487 -8.49 47.89 0.45
C PRO A 487 -7.45 48.91 0.90
#